data_AF-A0A2V6PHW3-F1
#
_entry.id   AF-A0A2V6PHW3-F1
#
_cell.length_a   1.000
_cell.length_b   1.000
_cell.length_c   1.000
_cell.angle_alpha   90.00
_cell.angle_beta   90.00
_cell.angle_gamma   90.00
#
_symmetry.space_group_name_H-M   'P 1'
#
loop_
_entity.id
_entity.type
_entity.pdbx_description
1 polymer ?
#
loop_
_entity_poly.entity_id
_entity_poly.type
_entity_poly.pdbx_seq_one_letter_code
_entity_poly.pdbx_strand_id
1 'polypeptide(L)'
;MIFPRSAFPSSQTLRTDAAGSQGFLADAIGSTVALVDSAGVVQIRYTYDAFGSVAVIGSPDENSFQFTGRENDGPGLYYYRTRYYHAGLQRFLSEDPIGLVGGLNLYRYAGNNPIRFNDQFGLCQIEVKFSPASGLPIGASHPQIVTTDPSGNQNFYEANAQY
;
A
#
# COMPACT_ATOMS: atom_id res chain seq x y z
N MET A 1 -8.60 -25.63 -0.12
CA MET A 1 -7.30 -24.95 0.12
C MET A 1 -7.64 -23.63 0.80
N ILE A 2 -7.35 -23.53 2.10
CA ILE A 2 -7.84 -22.45 2.97
C ILE A 2 -6.82 -21.30 2.88
N PHE A 3 -7.22 -20.16 2.30
CA PHE A 3 -6.40 -18.96 2.36
C PHE A 3 -6.44 -18.40 3.80
N PRO A 4 -5.30 -18.05 4.41
CA PRO A 4 -5.27 -17.53 5.77
C PRO A 4 -5.93 -16.15 5.86
N ARG A 5 -6.64 -15.97 6.98
CA ARG A 5 -7.40 -14.80 7.40
C ARG A 5 -6.46 -13.64 7.75
N SER A 6 -6.08 -12.82 6.76
CA SER A 6 -5.96 -11.35 6.83
C SER A 6 -5.07 -10.83 5.69
N ALA A 7 -5.67 -10.45 4.56
CA ALA A 7 -4.96 -9.84 3.44
C ALA A 7 -4.77 -8.31 3.59
N PHE A 8 -5.26 -7.72 4.68
CA PHE A 8 -5.07 -6.30 4.96
C PHE A 8 -3.72 -6.09 5.65
N PRO A 9 -2.90 -5.11 5.22
CA PRO A 9 -1.83 -4.63 6.06
C PRO A 9 -2.48 -4.14 7.36
N SER A 10 -2.05 -4.70 8.49
CA SER A 10 -2.31 -4.11 9.79
C SER A 10 -1.79 -2.67 9.72
N SER A 11 -2.70 -1.70 9.67
CA SER A 11 -2.34 -0.29 9.81
C SER A 11 -1.66 -0.19 11.18
N GLN A 12 -0.33 0.00 11.17
CA GLN A 12 0.37 0.41 12.36
C GLN A 12 -0.18 1.78 12.70
N THR A 13 -0.97 1.88 13.75
CA THR A 13 -1.55 3.15 14.20
C THR A 13 -0.66 3.82 15.24
N LEU A 14 0.15 3.02 15.94
CA LEU A 14 1.01 3.47 17.04
C LEU A 14 2.34 2.70 17.02
N ARG A 15 3.43 3.43 17.20
CA ARG A 15 4.77 2.93 17.55
C ARG A 15 5.08 3.36 18.98
N THR A 16 5.80 2.56 19.73
CA THR A 16 6.35 2.96 21.03
C THR A 16 7.84 2.68 21.03
N ASP A 17 8.63 3.68 21.38
CA ASP A 17 10.07 3.58 21.56
C ASP A 17 10.49 4.13 22.93
N ALA A 18 11.80 4.27 23.16
CA ALA A 18 12.33 4.81 24.42
C ALA A 18 11.98 6.29 24.65
N ALA A 19 11.62 7.03 23.60
CA ALA A 19 11.23 8.44 23.66
C ALA A 19 9.70 8.63 23.84
N GLY A 20 8.89 7.60 23.60
CA GLY A 20 7.46 7.59 23.89
C GLY A 20 6.63 6.87 22.84
N SER A 21 5.32 7.11 22.84
CA SER A 21 4.42 6.60 21.80
C SER A 21 4.27 7.64 20.68
N GLN A 22 4.49 7.21 19.44
CA GLN A 22 4.22 7.96 18.23
C GLN A 22 3.02 7.36 17.50
N GLY A 23 2.12 8.20 16.98
CA GLY A 23 1.02 7.79 16.12
C GLY A 23 1.36 7.97 14.64
N PHE A 24 0.94 7.02 13.81
CA PHE A 24 1.05 7.12 12.36
C PHE A 24 -0.20 7.78 11.78
N LEU A 25 -0.01 8.78 10.93
CA LEU A 25 -1.03 9.28 10.03
C LEU A 25 -0.76 8.72 8.65
N ALA A 26 -1.74 8.01 8.08
CA ALA A 26 -1.62 7.38 6.77
C ALA A 26 -2.60 7.98 5.76
N ASP A 27 -2.22 7.94 4.47
CA ASP A 27 -3.10 8.27 3.35
C ASP A 27 -4.07 7.12 3.00
N ALA A 28 -4.86 7.31 1.93
CA ALA A 28 -5.84 6.34 1.48
C ALA A 28 -5.25 5.01 0.98
N ILE A 29 -3.98 4.99 0.57
CA ILE A 29 -3.28 3.78 0.10
C ILE A 29 -2.35 3.20 1.18
N GLY A 30 -2.37 3.77 2.39
CA GLY A 30 -1.62 3.32 3.55
C GLY A 30 -0.20 3.90 3.67
N SER A 31 0.16 4.91 2.86
CA SER A 31 1.45 5.58 2.99
C SER A 31 1.48 6.45 4.24
N THR A 32 2.52 6.33 5.05
CA THR A 32 2.72 7.19 6.23
C THR A 32 2.96 8.64 5.79
N VAL A 33 2.03 9.56 6.04
CA VAL A 33 2.17 10.99 5.69
C VAL A 33 2.69 11.83 6.86
N ALA A 34 2.53 11.37 8.10
CA ALA A 34 3.10 12.04 9.26
C ALA A 34 3.22 11.12 10.48
N LEU A 35 4.14 11.47 11.38
CA LEU A 35 4.22 10.92 12.72
C LEU A 35 3.85 12.00 13.74
N VAL A 36 3.00 11.65 14.69
CA VAL A 36 2.58 12.53 15.78
C VAL A 36 3.02 11.97 17.12
N ASP A 37 3.34 12.82 18.10
CA ASP A 37 3.59 12.36 19.46
C ASP A 37 2.28 12.06 20.22
N SER A 38 2.39 11.66 21.48
CA SER A 38 1.25 11.39 22.36
C SER A 38 0.35 12.61 22.62
N ALA A 39 0.82 13.83 22.34
CA ALA A 39 0.04 15.06 22.44
C ALA A 39 -0.63 15.44 21.11
N GLY A 40 -0.42 14.66 20.04
CA GLY A 40 -0.94 14.93 18.70
C GLY A 40 -0.13 15.96 17.91
N VAL A 41 1.07 16.32 18.37
CA VAL A 41 1.94 17.26 17.67
C VAL A 41 2.72 16.53 16.59
N VAL A 42 2.70 17.06 15.36
CA VAL A 42 3.40 16.47 14.21
C VAL A 42 4.91 16.64 14.38
N GLN A 43 5.61 15.52 14.48
CA GLN A 43 7.06 15.46 14.58
C GLN A 43 7.73 15.35 13.20
N ILE A 44 7.10 14.60 12.30
CA ILE A 44 7.63 14.31 10.95
C ILE A 44 6.51 14.35 9.93
N ARG A 45 6.83 14.82 8.72
CA ARG A 45 5.97 14.77 7.55
C ARG A 45 6.69 14.12 6.38
N TYR A 46 5.97 13.28 5.67
CA TYR A 46 6.39 12.66 4.42
C TYR A 46 5.49 13.15 3.29
N THR A 47 6.12 13.59 2.21
CA THR A 47 5.43 13.92 0.95
C THR A 47 5.94 12.97 -0.11
N TYR A 48 5.02 12.28 -0.79
CA TYR A 48 5.34 11.33 -1.85
C TYR A 48 4.97 11.88 -3.22
N ASP A 49 5.76 11.54 -4.24
CA ASP A 49 5.29 11.57 -5.61
C ASP A 49 4.38 10.36 -5.91
N ALA A 50 3.83 10.29 -7.13
CA ALA A 50 2.96 9.20 -7.54
C ALA A 50 3.62 7.80 -7.43
N PHE A 51 4.94 7.71 -7.53
CA PHE A 51 5.70 6.46 -7.52
C PHE A 51 6.42 6.21 -6.18
N GLY A 52 6.18 7.03 -5.16
CA GLY A 52 6.70 6.84 -3.82
C GLY A 52 8.08 7.43 -3.55
N SER A 53 8.61 8.29 -4.44
CA SER A 53 9.79 9.10 -4.10
C SER A 53 9.39 10.04 -2.97
N VAL A 54 10.19 10.09 -1.92
CA VAL A 54 9.80 10.72 -0.65
C VAL A 54 10.65 11.96 -0.36
N ALA A 55 9.98 13.03 0.05
CA ALA A 55 10.58 14.18 0.72
C ALA A 55 10.17 14.15 2.19
N VAL A 56 11.16 14.23 3.09
CA VAL A 56 10.95 14.15 4.55
C VAL A 56 11.26 15.51 5.17
N ILE A 57 10.37 15.99 6.04
CA ILE A 57 10.57 17.19 6.85
C ILE A 57 10.33 16.84 8.31
N GLY A 58 11.29 17.14 9.18
CA GLY A 58 11.19 16.88 10.62
C GLY A 58 12.51 16.40 11.21
N SER A 59 12.45 15.99 12.48
CA SER A 59 13.60 15.38 13.14
C SER A 59 13.94 14.02 12.49
N PRO A 60 15.21 13.62 12.42
CA PRO A 60 15.60 12.29 11.96
C PRO A 60 14.90 11.24 12.83
N ASP A 61 14.26 10.27 12.19
CA ASP A 61 13.58 9.16 12.86
C ASP A 61 13.78 7.89 12.03
N GLU A 62 13.74 6.76 12.72
CA GLU A 62 13.97 5.42 12.21
C GLU A 62 12.70 4.77 11.64
N ASN A 63 11.69 5.57 11.26
CA ASN A 63 10.48 5.01 10.69
C ASN A 63 10.75 4.35 9.32
N SER A 64 10.74 3.03 9.32
CA SER A 64 10.88 2.21 8.12
C SER A 64 9.56 2.08 7.34
N PHE A 65 8.39 2.19 7.97
CA PHE A 65 7.11 2.05 7.29
C PHE A 65 6.67 3.36 6.63
N GLN A 66 6.77 3.40 5.30
CA GLN A 66 6.59 4.61 4.50
C GLN A 66 5.59 4.39 3.35
N PHE A 67 6.02 4.46 2.09
CA PHE A 67 5.12 4.42 0.93
C PHE A 67 4.29 3.13 0.86
N THR A 68 2.96 3.25 0.74
CA THR A 68 1.97 2.16 0.80
C THR A 68 2.08 1.24 2.02
N GLY A 69 2.69 1.74 3.10
CA GLY A 69 2.93 0.98 4.33
C GLY A 69 4.04 -0.07 4.20
N ARG A 70 4.95 0.10 3.24
CA ARG A 70 6.10 -0.79 3.03
C ARG A 70 7.30 -0.34 3.81
N GLU A 71 8.10 -1.33 4.20
CA GLU A 71 9.39 -1.13 4.83
C GLU A 71 10.37 -0.53 3.82
N ASN A 72 11.01 0.56 4.23
CA ASN A 72 12.06 1.26 3.51
C ASN A 72 13.42 0.81 4.05
N ASP A 73 14.15 0.04 3.25
CA ASP A 73 15.47 -0.55 3.59
C ASP A 73 16.65 0.30 3.09
N GLY A 74 16.38 1.47 2.52
CA GLY A 74 17.39 2.32 1.89
C GLY A 74 16.76 3.37 0.99
N PRO A 75 17.52 4.34 0.44
CA PRO A 75 16.97 5.51 -0.24
C PRO A 75 15.99 5.18 -1.38
N GLY A 76 14.69 5.17 -1.06
CA GLY A 76 13.60 4.80 -1.98
C GLY A 76 13.48 3.30 -2.28
N LEU A 77 14.14 2.42 -1.52
CA LEU A 77 14.10 0.98 -1.65
C LEU A 77 13.06 0.37 -0.72
N TYR A 78 11.99 -0.17 -1.29
CA TYR A 78 10.85 -0.70 -0.55
C TYR A 78 10.73 -2.21 -0.70
N TYR A 79 10.55 -2.91 0.40
CA TYR A 79 10.30 -4.36 0.39
C TYR A 79 8.81 -4.66 0.19
N TYR A 80 8.46 -5.17 -0.98
CA TYR A 80 7.10 -5.56 -1.38
C TYR A 80 6.88 -7.07 -1.27
N ARG A 81 7.42 -7.69 -0.22
CA ARG A 81 7.30 -9.13 0.12
C ARG A 81 8.00 -10.06 -0.86
N THR A 82 7.58 -10.08 -2.12
CA THR A 82 8.16 -10.96 -3.14
C THR A 82 9.28 -10.28 -3.92
N ARG A 83 9.28 -8.94 -3.95
CA ARG A 83 10.22 -8.12 -4.72
C ARG A 83 10.65 -6.87 -3.97
N TYR A 84 11.81 -6.37 -4.34
CA TYR A 84 12.26 -5.03 -3.97
C TYR A 84 11.85 -4.03 -5.05
N TYR A 85 11.18 -2.96 -4.63
CA TYR A 85 10.77 -1.83 -5.47
C TYR A 85 11.69 -0.65 -5.23
N HIS A 86 12.12 0.04 -6.28
CA HIS A 86 12.92 1.25 -6.16
C HIS A 86 12.13 2.45 -6.69
N ALA A 87 11.68 3.33 -5.79
CA ALA A 87 10.85 4.49 -6.12
C ALA A 87 11.54 5.46 -7.09
N GLY A 88 12.83 5.74 -6.88
CA GLY A 88 13.60 6.60 -7.80
C GLY A 88 13.79 6.03 -9.22
N LEU A 89 13.61 4.71 -9.41
CA LEU A 89 13.64 4.05 -10.72
C LEU A 89 12.24 3.69 -11.23
N GLN A 90 11.22 3.91 -10.39
CA GLN A 90 9.81 3.65 -10.63
C GLN A 90 9.53 2.20 -11.07
N ARG A 91 10.30 1.22 -10.54
CA ARG A 91 10.21 -0.19 -10.96
C ARG A 91 10.71 -1.15 -9.88
N PHE A 92 10.34 -2.43 -10.04
CA PHE A 92 10.95 -3.52 -9.29
C PHE A 92 12.39 -3.78 -9.76
N LEU A 93 13.22 -4.28 -8.85
CA LEU A 93 14.62 -4.63 -9.12
C LEU A 93 14.79 -6.06 -9.63
N SER A 94 13.79 -6.91 -9.44
CA SER A 94 13.76 -8.29 -9.92
C SER A 94 12.55 -8.54 -10.81
N GLU A 95 12.68 -9.54 -11.68
CA GLU A 95 11.58 -10.01 -12.52
C GLU A 95 10.41 -10.50 -11.67
N ASP A 96 9.21 -10.35 -12.23
CA ASP A 96 7.97 -10.82 -11.62
C ASP A 96 7.99 -12.36 -11.45
N PRO A 97 7.84 -12.91 -10.23
CA PRO A 97 7.76 -14.35 -10.01
C PRO A 97 6.58 -15.02 -10.73
N ILE A 98 5.52 -14.29 -11.06
CA ILE A 98 4.42 -14.82 -11.88
C ILE A 98 4.69 -14.73 -13.39
N GLY A 99 5.88 -14.26 -13.78
CA GLY A 99 6.35 -14.20 -15.17
C GLY A 99 5.47 -13.34 -16.06
N LEU A 100 5.25 -13.78 -17.30
CA LEU A 100 4.44 -13.04 -18.28
C LEU A 100 2.96 -12.93 -17.89
N VAL A 101 2.50 -13.68 -16.87
CA VAL A 101 1.19 -13.46 -16.27
C VAL A 101 1.12 -12.07 -15.61
N GLY A 102 2.25 -11.55 -15.12
CA GLY A 102 2.49 -10.16 -14.67
C GLY A 102 2.32 -9.08 -15.77
N GLY A 103 2.28 -9.52 -17.02
CA GLY A 103 2.36 -8.70 -18.22
C GLY A 103 3.75 -8.74 -18.87
N LEU A 104 3.86 -8.13 -20.05
CA LEU A 104 5.09 -8.17 -20.86
C LEU A 104 6.29 -7.45 -20.20
N ASN A 105 6.02 -6.50 -19.29
CA ASN A 105 7.06 -5.82 -18.54
C ASN A 105 7.15 -6.41 -17.12
N LEU A 106 8.14 -7.28 -16.93
CA LEU A 106 8.37 -8.03 -15.68
C LEU A 106 8.85 -7.17 -14.51
N TYR A 107 9.14 -5.89 -14.72
CA TYR A 107 9.67 -4.98 -13.70
C TYR A 107 8.67 -3.87 -13.32
N ARG A 108 7.48 -3.88 -13.93
CA ARG A 108 6.49 -2.80 -13.80
C ARG A 108 5.83 -2.77 -12.42
N TYR A 109 5.75 -1.57 -11.84
CA TYR A 109 4.96 -1.32 -10.63
C TYR A 109 3.54 -0.86 -10.99
N ALA A 110 2.52 -1.45 -10.35
CA ALA A 110 1.12 -1.00 -10.38
C ALA A 110 0.58 -0.62 -11.79
N GLY A 111 0.94 -1.39 -12.81
CA GLY A 111 0.52 -1.13 -14.19
C GLY A 111 0.96 0.20 -14.78
N ASN A 112 1.99 0.85 -14.22
CA ASN A 112 2.38 2.24 -14.50
C ASN A 112 1.29 3.29 -14.17
N ASN A 113 0.30 2.93 -13.34
CA ASN A 113 -0.72 3.86 -12.86
C ASN A 113 -0.90 3.74 -11.35
N PRO A 114 0.11 4.17 -10.56
CA PRO A 114 0.12 4.04 -9.10
C PRO A 114 -0.89 4.95 -8.38
N ILE A 115 -1.48 5.91 -9.10
CA ILE A 115 -2.59 6.74 -8.59
C ILE A 115 -3.88 5.91 -8.53
N ARG A 116 -4.07 5.01 -9.49
CA ARG A 116 -5.26 4.17 -9.57
C ARG A 116 -5.07 2.81 -8.90
N PHE A 117 -3.87 2.25 -9.03
CA PHE A 117 -3.57 0.91 -8.58
C PHE A 117 -2.46 0.89 -7.54
N ASN A 118 -2.51 -0.08 -6.65
CA ASN A 118 -1.42 -0.42 -5.73
C ASN A 118 -0.94 -1.85 -6.05
N ASP A 119 0.27 -2.25 -5.69
CA ASP A 119 0.72 -3.64 -5.77
C ASP A 119 1.17 -4.12 -4.40
N GLN A 120 0.24 -4.62 -3.59
CA GLN A 120 0.53 -4.93 -2.18
C GLN A 120 1.40 -6.18 -1.96
N PHE A 121 1.58 -7.00 -2.99
CA PHE A 121 2.32 -8.27 -2.87
C PHE A 121 3.57 -8.30 -3.73
N GLY A 122 3.81 -7.24 -4.50
CA GLY A 122 4.84 -7.24 -5.54
C GLY A 122 4.54 -8.28 -6.61
N LEU A 123 3.28 -8.50 -6.98
CA LEU A 123 2.89 -9.53 -7.95
C LEU A 123 1.93 -8.97 -9.00
N CYS A 124 0.92 -8.23 -8.58
CA CYS A 124 -0.08 -7.69 -9.48
C CYS A 124 -0.78 -6.48 -8.87
N GLN A 125 -1.37 -5.69 -9.76
CA GLN A 125 -2.04 -4.46 -9.38
C GLN A 125 -3.41 -4.75 -8.73
N ILE A 126 -3.74 -3.96 -7.72
CA ILE A 126 -4.97 -4.02 -6.92
C ILE A 126 -5.64 -2.65 -7.00
N GLU A 127 -6.94 -2.65 -7.26
CA GLU A 127 -7.80 -1.46 -7.24
C GLU A 127 -8.82 -1.63 -6.10
N VAL A 128 -8.95 -0.62 -5.24
CA VAL A 128 -10.07 -0.57 -4.30
C VAL A 128 -11.22 0.15 -4.99
N LYS A 129 -12.35 -0.54 -5.18
CA LYS A 129 -13.54 0.04 -5.82
C LYS A 129 -14.69 0.11 -4.81
N PHE A 130 -15.43 1.21 -4.86
CA PHE A 130 -16.71 1.33 -4.21
C PHE A 130 -17.78 1.12 -5.26
N SER A 131 -18.35 -0.07 -5.31
CA SER A 131 -19.52 -0.37 -6.15
C SER A 131 -20.78 -0.31 -5.29
N PRO A 132 -21.88 0.29 -5.78
CA PRO A 132 -23.16 0.10 -5.12
C PRO A 132 -23.53 -1.38 -5.20
N ALA A 133 -23.85 -2.01 -4.07
CA ALA A 133 -24.29 -3.40 -4.05
C ALA A 133 -25.53 -3.55 -4.95
N SER A 134 -25.41 -4.38 -6.00
CA SER A 134 -26.51 -4.59 -6.94
C SER A 134 -27.64 -5.33 -6.22
N GLY A 135 -28.79 -4.68 -6.04
CA GLY A 135 -29.97 -5.27 -5.39
C GLY A 135 -30.26 -4.79 -3.96
N LEU A 136 -29.50 -3.85 -3.40
CA LEU A 136 -29.86 -3.12 -2.18
C LEU A 136 -30.45 -1.74 -2.50
N PRO A 137 -31.40 -1.22 -1.70
CA PRO A 137 -31.92 0.12 -1.89
C PRO A 137 -30.80 1.16 -1.88
N ILE A 138 -30.96 2.19 -2.70
CA ILE A 138 -30.05 3.30 -2.95
C ILE A 138 -29.46 3.81 -1.61
N GLY A 139 -28.15 3.62 -1.39
CA GLY A 139 -27.44 4.11 -0.19
C GLY A 139 -26.46 3.13 0.48
N ALA A 140 -26.48 1.84 0.14
CA ALA A 140 -25.53 0.87 0.67
C ALA A 140 -24.30 0.70 -0.24
N SER A 141 -23.36 1.64 -0.17
CA SER A 141 -22.03 1.48 -0.75
C SER A 141 -21.23 0.53 0.15
N HIS A 142 -20.84 -0.64 -0.34
CA HIS A 142 -19.94 -1.53 0.41
C HIS A 142 -18.58 -1.57 -0.28
N PRO A 143 -17.45 -1.47 0.45
CA PRO A 143 -16.13 -1.58 -0.16
C PRO A 143 -15.90 -3.00 -0.68
N GLN A 144 -15.41 -3.11 -1.91
CA GLN A 144 -14.94 -4.37 -2.49
C GLN A 144 -13.47 -4.19 -2.89
N ILE A 145 -12.64 -5.18 -2.60
CA ILE A 145 -11.30 -5.24 -3.17
C ILE A 145 -11.42 -5.88 -4.54
N VAL A 146 -10.89 -5.22 -5.55
CA VAL A 146 -10.80 -5.77 -6.90
C VAL A 146 -9.33 -6.02 -7.21
N THR A 147 -8.95 -7.29 -7.31
CA THR A 147 -7.64 -7.62 -7.89
C THR A 147 -7.83 -7.71 -9.39
N THR A 148 -7.06 -6.93 -10.14
CA THR A 148 -7.08 -7.01 -11.60
C THR A 148 -5.84 -7.75 -12.03
N ASP A 149 -6.02 -8.90 -12.66
CA ASP A 149 -4.88 -9.57 -13.28
C ASP A 149 -4.36 -8.73 -14.46
N PRO A 150 -3.13 -8.97 -14.91
CA PRO A 150 -2.55 -8.20 -16.01
C PRO A 150 -3.18 -8.47 -17.38
N SER A 151 -4.06 -9.47 -17.52
CA SER A 151 -4.93 -9.67 -18.69
C SER A 151 -6.21 -8.83 -18.62
N GLY A 152 -6.42 -8.09 -17.53
CA GLY A 152 -7.59 -7.25 -17.30
C GLY A 152 -8.76 -7.99 -16.64
N ASN A 153 -8.60 -9.26 -16.28
CA ASN A 153 -9.63 -10.00 -15.57
C ASN A 153 -9.68 -9.53 -14.12
N GLN A 154 -10.90 -9.33 -13.61
CA GLN A 154 -11.13 -8.80 -12.28
C GLN A 154 -11.67 -9.89 -11.37
N ASN A 155 -11.05 -10.08 -10.21
CA ASN A 155 -11.62 -10.86 -9.11
C ASN A 155 -12.11 -9.91 -8.03
N PHE A 156 -13.33 -10.13 -7.56
CA PHE A 156 -14.01 -9.31 -6.58
C PHE A 156 -14.00 -10.01 -5.23
N TYR A 157 -13.53 -9.31 -4.20
CA TYR A 157 -13.55 -9.78 -2.82
C TYR A 157 -14.42 -8.83 -2.00
N GLU A 158 -15.53 -9.36 -1.50
CA GLU A 158 -16.39 -8.64 -0.57
C GLU A 158 -15.84 -8.79 0.86
N ALA A 159 -15.77 -7.69 1.62
CA ALA A 159 -15.54 -7.81 3.05
C ALA A 159 -16.81 -8.38 3.69
N ASN A 160 -16.81 -9.67 4.04
CA ASN A 160 -17.89 -10.26 4.81
C ASN A 160 -17.91 -9.59 6.20
N ALA A 161 -18.78 -8.60 6.39
CA ALA A 161 -19.12 -8.06 7.70
C ALA A 161 -19.91 -9.13 8.48
N GLN A 162 -19.20 -10.04 9.13
CA GLN A 162 -19.76 -10.81 10.23
C GLN A 162 -19.62 -9.92 11.47
N TYR A 163 -20.71 -9.25 11.85
CA TYR A 163 -20.85 -8.56 13.13
C TYR A 163 -20.84 -9.56 14.28
#